data_AF-A0A3B9XF17-F1
#
_entry.id   AF-A0A3B9XF17-F1
#
_cell.length_a   1.000
_cell.length_b   1.000
_cell.length_c   1.000
_cell.angle_alpha   90.00
_cell.angle_beta   90.00
_cell.angle_gamma   90.00
#
_symmetry.space_group_name_H-M   'P 1'
#
loop_
_entity.id
_entity.type
_entity.pdbx_description
1 polymer ?
#
loop_
_entity_poly.entity_id
_entity_poly.type
_entity_poly.pdbx_seq_one_letter_code
_entity_poly.pdbx_strand_id
1 'polypeptide(L)'
;MDRQGYLDLLDQFLEKGLSNFGDYQDAISDRSAFLFHSSLSPGMNLGLITPDEVLKKCISYYHQHLGPESLNSLEGFVRQILGWREFVRGIYQSFSEIQEEENFFDHRRRLSAHWYKGTTGVLPLDDAIKKAVKYGYNHHIERLMVISNMMLLCEIDPREVHRWFMEMYVDSSDWVMGPNVYGMGQFSDGGIFATKPYFCGSNYILKMSSYKK
;
A
#
# COMPACT_ATOMS: atom_id res chain seq x y z
N MET A 1 9.40 14.31 10.91
CA MET A 1 8.49 14.11 12.05
C MET A 1 9.21 13.25 13.05
N ASP A 2 9.19 13.61 14.33
CA ASP A 2 9.78 12.81 15.41
C ASP A 2 8.74 11.84 16.01
N ARG A 3 9.10 11.13 17.08
CA ARG A 3 8.19 10.20 17.76
C ARG A 3 6.90 10.87 18.21
N GLN A 4 6.98 12.06 18.82
CA GLN A 4 5.79 12.75 19.32
C GLN A 4 4.84 13.10 18.18
N GLY A 5 5.36 13.60 17.05
CA GLY A 5 4.53 13.89 15.89
C GLY A 5 3.78 12.66 15.34
N TYR A 6 4.37 11.46 15.40
CA TYR A 6 3.66 10.23 15.01
C TYR A 6 2.58 9.80 16.01
N LEU A 7 2.75 10.09 17.29
CA LEU A 7 1.70 9.85 18.30
C LEU A 7 0.52 10.80 18.11
N ASP A 8 0.80 12.07 17.80
CA ASP A 8 -0.22 13.06 17.49
C ASP A 8 -0.97 12.70 16.19
N LEU A 9 -0.25 12.15 15.20
CA LEU A 9 -0.85 11.64 13.96
C LEU A 9 -1.74 10.41 14.22
N LEU A 10 -1.30 9.51 15.11
CA LEU A 10 -2.12 8.37 15.55
C LEU A 10 -3.41 8.87 16.21
N ASP A 11 -3.34 9.87 17.10
CA ASP A 11 -4.53 10.45 17.73
C ASP A 11 -5.49 11.06 16.72
N GLN A 12 -4.97 11.79 15.74
CA GLN A 12 -5.80 12.31 14.64
C GLN A 12 -6.46 11.20 13.82
N PHE A 13 -5.75 10.09 13.57
CA PHE A 13 -6.33 8.92 12.90
C PHE A 13 -7.43 8.28 13.74
N LEU A 14 -7.27 8.16 15.06
CA LEU A 14 -8.31 7.60 15.94
C LEU A 14 -9.58 8.47 15.91
N GLU A 15 -9.42 9.78 15.98
CA GLU A 15 -10.54 10.73 16.01
C GLU A 15 -11.29 10.82 14.67
N LYS A 16 -10.57 10.78 13.55
CA LYS A 16 -11.12 11.18 12.23
C LYS A 16 -11.15 10.05 11.20
N GLY A 17 -10.31 9.05 11.38
CA GLY A 17 -10.04 8.00 10.39
C GLY A 17 -10.60 6.64 10.78
N LEU A 18 -10.37 6.20 12.02
CA LEU A 18 -10.53 4.80 12.41
C LEU A 18 -11.94 4.27 12.17
N SER A 19 -13.00 5.02 12.48
CA SER A 19 -14.38 4.54 12.27
C SER A 19 -14.71 4.26 10.80
N ASN A 20 -14.10 4.99 9.87
CA ASN A 20 -14.33 4.88 8.42
C ASN A 20 -13.26 4.04 7.70
N PHE A 21 -12.26 3.50 8.41
CA PHE A 21 -11.14 2.81 7.77
C PHE A 21 -11.60 1.63 6.91
N GLY A 22 -12.49 0.79 7.42
CA GLY A 22 -12.95 -0.43 6.74
C GLY A 22 -13.81 -0.11 5.51
N ASP A 23 -14.75 0.82 5.65
CA ASP A 23 -15.70 1.16 4.58
C ASP A 23 -15.02 1.77 3.35
N TYR A 24 -13.91 2.46 3.55
CA TYR A 24 -13.17 3.18 2.51
C TYR A 24 -11.79 2.59 2.22
N GLN A 25 -11.49 1.40 2.72
CA GLN A 25 -10.15 0.79 2.62
C GLN A 25 -9.63 0.68 1.18
N ASP A 26 -10.54 0.38 0.25
CA ASP A 26 -10.24 0.19 -1.17
C ASP A 26 -10.77 1.33 -2.06
N ALA A 27 -11.28 2.41 -1.46
CA ALA A 27 -11.76 3.57 -2.22
C ALA A 27 -10.58 4.36 -2.79
N ILE A 28 -10.72 4.89 -4.00
CA ILE A 28 -9.75 5.76 -4.65
C ILE A 28 -10.39 7.13 -4.90
N SER A 29 -9.71 8.22 -4.57
CA SER A 29 -10.25 9.55 -4.82
C SER A 29 -9.25 10.54 -5.39
N ASP A 30 -9.74 11.34 -6.34
CA ASP A 30 -9.09 12.55 -6.85
C ASP A 30 -9.20 13.75 -5.86
N ARG A 31 -10.06 13.65 -4.84
CA ARG A 31 -10.31 14.72 -3.86
C ARG A 31 -9.45 14.62 -2.60
N SER A 32 -8.95 13.42 -2.28
CA SER A 32 -8.11 13.20 -1.09
C SER A 32 -7.06 12.14 -1.39
N ALA A 33 -5.79 12.45 -1.13
CA ALA A 33 -4.68 11.51 -1.28
C ALA A 33 -4.56 10.52 -0.11
N PHE A 34 -5.18 10.81 1.03
CA PHE A 34 -5.00 10.04 2.27
C PHE A 34 -6.27 9.31 2.71
N LEU A 35 -7.46 9.75 2.27
CA LEU A 35 -8.76 9.23 2.70
C LEU A 35 -8.79 9.03 4.23
N PHE A 36 -9.10 7.82 4.68
CA PHE A 36 -9.17 7.45 6.09
C PHE A 36 -8.00 6.53 6.50
N HIS A 37 -6.85 6.63 5.83
CA HIS A 37 -5.65 5.85 6.16
C HIS A 37 -4.78 6.57 7.20
N SER A 38 -4.15 5.80 8.09
CA SER A 38 -3.42 6.33 9.25
C SER A 38 -2.11 7.05 8.90
N SER A 39 -1.50 6.74 7.75
CA SER A 39 -0.19 7.29 7.34
C SER A 39 0.95 7.05 8.34
N LEU A 40 0.84 6.00 9.18
CA LEU A 40 1.80 5.68 10.24
C LEU A 40 2.95 4.77 9.79
N SER A 41 2.91 4.24 8.57
CA SER A 41 3.89 3.26 8.08
C SER A 41 5.36 3.73 8.18
N PRO A 42 5.74 4.99 7.89
CA PRO A 42 7.14 5.38 8.00
C PRO A 42 7.59 5.41 9.47
N GLY A 43 6.74 5.90 10.38
CA GLY A 43 7.02 5.93 11.81
C GLY A 43 7.19 4.52 12.40
N MET A 44 6.36 3.56 11.97
CA MET A 44 6.48 2.17 12.38
C MET A 44 7.70 1.45 11.77
N ASN A 45 8.03 1.73 10.50
CA ASN A 45 9.13 1.05 9.81
C ASN A 45 10.51 1.58 10.27
N LEU A 46 10.59 2.86 10.65
CA LEU A 46 11.78 3.46 11.26
C LEU A 46 11.92 3.17 12.76
N GLY A 47 10.89 2.60 13.40
CA GLY A 47 10.89 2.29 14.83
C GLY A 47 10.65 3.48 15.76
N LEU A 48 10.12 4.61 15.25
CA LEU A 48 9.74 5.76 16.06
C LEU A 48 8.51 5.47 16.94
N ILE A 49 7.60 4.65 16.43
CA ILE A 49 6.45 4.08 17.14
C ILE A 49 6.41 2.58 16.89
N THR A 50 5.86 1.80 17.83
CA THR A 50 5.81 0.34 17.71
C THR A 50 4.44 -0.14 17.25
N PRO A 51 4.35 -1.27 16.52
CA PRO A 51 3.07 -1.89 16.17
C PRO A 51 2.19 -2.18 17.39
N ASP A 52 2.78 -2.68 18.48
CA ASP A 52 2.07 -2.97 19.73
C ASP A 52 1.47 -1.71 20.37
N GLU A 53 2.21 -0.60 20.40
CA GLU A 53 1.72 0.70 20.88
C GLU A 53 0.52 1.19 20.07
N VAL A 54 0.62 1.12 18.73
CA VAL A 54 -0.47 1.50 17.81
C VAL A 54 -1.71 0.62 18.03
N LEU A 55 -1.54 -0.70 18.03
CA LEU A 55 -2.63 -1.67 18.18
C LEU A 55 -3.35 -1.50 19.52
N LYS A 56 -2.60 -1.40 20.63
CA LYS A 56 -3.19 -1.19 21.96
C LYS A 56 -3.99 0.10 22.03
N LYS A 57 -3.48 1.19 21.44
CA LYS A 57 -4.18 2.48 21.45
C LYS A 57 -5.46 2.42 20.61
N CYS A 58 -5.43 1.80 19.43
CA CYS A 58 -6.63 1.61 18.59
C CYS A 58 -7.70 0.76 19.26
N ILE A 59 -7.33 -0.37 19.87
CA ILE A 59 -8.27 -1.26 20.56
C ILE A 59 -8.87 -0.55 21.78
N SER A 60 -8.05 0.14 22.57
CA SER A 60 -8.51 0.92 23.73
C SER A 60 -9.47 2.03 23.29
N TYR A 61 -9.12 2.79 22.25
CA TYR A 61 -9.96 3.86 21.72
C TYR A 61 -11.31 3.34 21.25
N TYR A 62 -11.33 2.21 20.52
CA TYR A 62 -12.58 1.57 20.11
C TYR A 62 -13.48 1.26 21.30
N HIS A 63 -12.98 0.60 22.34
CA HIS A 63 -13.79 0.27 23.51
C HIS A 63 -14.30 1.49 24.30
N GLN A 64 -13.61 2.63 24.22
CA GLN A 64 -13.95 3.85 24.94
C GLN A 64 -14.88 4.79 24.15
N HIS A 65 -14.78 4.79 22.82
CA HIS A 65 -15.37 5.85 21.99
C HIS A 65 -16.18 5.35 20.79
N LEU A 66 -16.05 4.09 20.39
CA LEU A 66 -16.73 3.52 19.22
C LEU A 66 -17.64 2.36 19.63
N GLY A 67 -18.58 1.99 18.75
CA GLY A 67 -19.47 0.87 18.95
C GLY A 67 -19.24 -0.29 17.96
N PRO A 68 -20.04 -1.37 18.08
CA PRO A 68 -19.98 -2.54 17.20
C PRO A 68 -20.04 -2.24 15.70
N GLU A 69 -20.64 -1.13 15.30
CA GLU A 69 -20.69 -0.65 13.92
C GLU A 69 -19.33 -0.32 13.32
N SER A 70 -18.32 0.00 14.15
CA SER A 70 -16.94 0.28 13.71
C SER A 70 -16.02 -0.94 13.82
N LEU A 71 -16.55 -2.12 14.16
CA LEU A 71 -15.74 -3.32 14.38
C LEU A 71 -15.03 -3.77 13.09
N ASN A 72 -15.67 -3.63 11.93
CA ASN A 72 -15.05 -3.93 10.63
C ASN A 72 -13.81 -3.04 10.39
N SER A 73 -13.90 -1.76 10.76
CA SER A 73 -12.80 -0.82 10.60
C SER A 73 -11.67 -1.08 11.58
N LEU A 74 -11.98 -1.40 12.85
CA LEU A 74 -10.96 -1.81 13.82
C LEU A 74 -10.26 -3.11 13.38
N GLU A 75 -11.03 -4.16 13.09
CA GLU A 75 -10.47 -5.46 12.67
C GLU A 75 -9.64 -5.29 11.40
N GLY A 76 -10.16 -4.57 10.41
CA GLY A 76 -9.48 -4.31 9.15
C GLY A 76 -8.12 -3.64 9.38
N PHE A 77 -8.07 -2.63 10.24
CA PHE A 77 -6.84 -1.92 10.58
C PHE A 77 -5.85 -2.83 11.34
N VAL A 78 -6.33 -3.55 12.36
CA VAL A 78 -5.53 -4.51 13.14
C VAL A 78 -4.93 -5.57 12.22
N ARG A 79 -5.72 -6.11 11.28
CA ARG A 79 -5.27 -7.13 10.32
C ARG A 79 -4.20 -6.62 9.36
N GLN A 80 -4.16 -5.32 9.03
CA GLN A 80 -3.07 -4.79 8.21
C GLN A 80 -1.73 -4.81 8.96
N ILE A 81 -1.75 -4.56 10.28
CA ILE A 81 -0.54 -4.49 11.09
C ILE A 81 -0.18 -5.87 11.63
N LEU A 82 -1.03 -6.49 12.43
CA LEU A 82 -0.73 -7.78 13.07
C LEU A 82 -0.72 -8.94 12.05
N GLY A 83 -1.54 -8.84 11.00
CA GLY A 83 -1.57 -9.82 9.92
C GLY A 83 -0.53 -9.50 8.87
N TRP A 84 -0.85 -8.60 7.94
CA TRP A 84 -0.06 -8.39 6.73
C TRP A 84 1.37 -7.94 6.99
N ARG A 85 1.61 -6.93 7.85
CA ARG A 85 2.97 -6.42 8.10
C ARG A 85 3.89 -7.50 8.69
N GLU A 86 3.41 -8.27 9.66
CA GLU A 86 4.19 -9.37 10.26
C GLU A 86 4.34 -10.55 9.28
N PHE A 87 3.29 -10.85 8.51
CA PHE A 87 3.32 -11.88 7.48
C PHE A 87 4.36 -11.59 6.41
N VAL A 88 4.37 -10.39 5.81
CA VAL A 88 5.35 -10.03 4.77
C VAL A 88 6.77 -10.04 5.34
N ARG A 89 6.97 -9.68 6.61
CA ARG A 89 8.28 -9.80 7.26
C ARG A 89 8.76 -11.24 7.30
N GLY A 90 7.87 -12.19 7.63
CA GLY A 90 8.18 -13.61 7.63
C GLY A 90 8.47 -14.16 6.23
N ILE A 91 7.72 -13.69 5.22
CA ILE A 91 7.99 -14.02 3.81
C ILE A 91 9.37 -13.55 3.40
N TYR A 92 9.71 -12.28 3.65
CA TYR A 92 11.00 -11.74 3.32
C TYR A 92 12.14 -12.55 3.93
N GLN A 93 12.06 -12.87 5.23
CA GLN A 93 13.08 -13.66 5.93
C GLN A 93 13.28 -15.06 5.35
N SER A 94 12.24 -15.62 4.71
CA SER A 94 12.24 -17.00 4.25
C SER A 94 12.50 -17.12 2.74
N PHE A 95 12.19 -16.08 1.96
CA PHE A 95 12.06 -16.18 0.50
C PHE A 95 12.64 -14.97 -0.28
N SER A 96 13.30 -14.00 0.36
CA SER A 96 13.77 -12.79 -0.33
C SER A 96 14.66 -13.09 -1.54
N GLU A 97 15.61 -14.02 -1.41
CA GLU A 97 16.52 -14.42 -2.50
C GLU A 97 15.73 -14.94 -3.71
N ILE A 98 14.74 -15.81 -3.47
CA ILE A 98 13.87 -16.35 -4.52
C ILE A 98 13.05 -15.22 -5.16
N GLN A 99 12.48 -14.31 -4.36
CA GLN A 99 11.67 -13.20 -4.87
C GLN A 99 12.45 -12.22 -5.75
N GLU A 100 13.73 -11.99 -5.48
CA GLU A 100 14.60 -11.11 -6.25
C GLU A 100 15.06 -11.73 -7.60
N GLU A 101 15.15 -13.07 -7.64
CA GLU A 101 15.61 -13.82 -8.81
C GLU A 101 14.46 -14.24 -9.76
N GLU A 102 13.28 -14.53 -9.22
CA GLU A 102 12.16 -15.04 -9.99
C GLU A 102 11.50 -13.98 -10.90
N ASN A 103 11.04 -14.44 -12.06
CA ASN A 103 10.27 -13.65 -13.02
C ASN A 103 9.31 -14.57 -13.77
N PHE A 104 8.30 -15.05 -13.06
CA PHE A 104 7.37 -16.08 -13.52
C PHE A 104 6.76 -15.84 -14.91
N PHE A 105 6.42 -14.58 -15.25
CA PHE A 105 5.84 -14.22 -16.55
C PHE A 105 6.87 -13.85 -17.63
N ASP A 106 8.16 -13.88 -17.30
CA ASP A 106 9.27 -13.42 -18.15
C ASP A 106 9.08 -11.99 -18.69
N HIS A 107 8.61 -11.07 -17.84
CA HIS A 107 8.44 -9.67 -18.18
C HIS A 107 9.79 -8.94 -18.29
N ARG A 108 10.00 -8.16 -19.35
CA ARG A 108 11.32 -7.55 -19.67
C ARG A 108 11.28 -6.07 -20.03
N ARG A 109 10.10 -5.43 -20.08
CA ARG A 109 10.02 -4.02 -20.46
C ARG A 109 10.54 -3.14 -19.33
N ARG A 110 11.07 -1.97 -19.69
CA ARG A 110 11.60 -0.99 -18.73
C ARG A 110 10.66 0.19 -18.57
N LEU A 111 10.74 0.84 -17.41
CA LEU A 111 9.99 2.05 -17.13
C LEU A 111 10.56 3.23 -17.94
N SER A 112 9.69 3.95 -18.64
CA SER A 112 10.01 5.21 -19.30
C SER A 112 9.95 6.40 -18.32
N ALA A 113 10.45 7.57 -18.75
CA ALA A 113 10.39 8.79 -17.94
C ALA A 113 8.94 9.23 -17.59
N HIS A 114 7.92 8.75 -18.32
CA HIS A 114 6.52 9.04 -18.04
C HIS A 114 6.07 8.46 -16.69
N TRP A 115 6.66 7.35 -16.24
CA TRP A 115 6.37 6.71 -14.95
C TRP A 115 6.91 7.50 -13.75
N TYR A 116 7.84 8.42 -13.98
CA TYR A 116 8.38 9.32 -12.95
C TYR A 116 7.72 10.70 -13.00
N LYS A 117 7.13 11.08 -14.14
CA LYS A 117 6.50 12.39 -14.36
C LYS A 117 4.98 12.38 -14.22
N GLY A 118 4.34 11.21 -14.28
CA GLY A 118 2.87 11.09 -14.33
C GLY A 118 2.30 11.70 -15.62
N THR A 119 2.88 11.31 -16.76
CA THR A 119 2.49 11.79 -18.09
C THR A 119 2.26 10.64 -19.08
N THR A 120 1.70 9.54 -18.58
CA THR A 120 1.37 8.32 -19.35
C THR A 120 0.12 8.49 -20.21
N GLY A 121 -0.72 9.49 -19.92
CA GLY A 121 -2.00 9.71 -20.61
C GLY A 121 -3.16 8.93 -20.00
N VAL A 122 -2.91 8.12 -18.97
CA VAL A 122 -3.95 7.40 -18.21
C VAL A 122 -4.20 8.15 -16.91
N LEU A 123 -5.31 8.88 -16.83
CA LEU A 123 -5.57 9.86 -15.76
C LEU A 123 -5.44 9.29 -14.32
N PRO A 124 -6.05 8.15 -13.96
CA PRO A 124 -5.89 7.59 -12.61
C PRO A 124 -4.44 7.22 -12.27
N LEU A 125 -3.69 6.72 -13.26
CA LEU A 125 -2.28 6.37 -13.10
C LEU A 125 -1.41 7.63 -12.96
N ASP A 126 -1.63 8.62 -13.81
CA ASP A 126 -0.91 9.89 -13.77
C ASP A 126 -1.14 10.64 -12.46
N ASP A 127 -2.36 10.61 -11.92
CA ASP A 127 -2.66 11.19 -10.61
C ASP A 127 -1.98 10.41 -9.47
N ALA A 128 -2.05 9.07 -9.48
CA ALA A 128 -1.37 8.24 -8.49
C ALA A 128 0.15 8.47 -8.47
N ILE A 129 0.79 8.56 -9.64
CA ILE A 129 2.23 8.88 -9.76
C ILE A 129 2.51 10.28 -9.21
N LYS A 130 1.69 11.29 -9.55
CA LYS A 130 1.87 12.65 -9.04
C LYS A 130 1.71 12.75 -7.53
N LYS A 131 0.78 11.97 -6.93
CA LYS A 131 0.66 11.84 -5.48
C LYS A 131 1.93 11.23 -4.87
N ALA A 132 2.46 10.16 -5.46
CA ALA A 132 3.72 9.55 -5.05
C ALA A 132 4.87 10.57 -5.06
N VAL A 133 5.07 11.29 -6.17
CA VAL A 133 6.12 12.32 -6.29
C VAL A 133 5.95 13.44 -5.28
N LYS A 134 4.71 13.91 -5.06
CA LYS A 134 4.43 15.06 -4.20
C LYS A 134 4.55 14.73 -2.70
N TYR A 135 4.07 13.56 -2.29
CA TYR A 135 3.91 13.21 -0.88
C TYR A 135 4.86 12.10 -0.41
N GLY A 136 5.54 11.42 -1.34
CA GLY A 136 6.21 10.16 -1.04
C GLY A 136 5.24 9.08 -0.55
N TYR A 137 3.97 9.17 -0.95
CA TYR A 137 2.89 8.36 -0.40
C TYR A 137 1.76 8.13 -1.40
N ASN A 138 1.28 6.89 -1.41
CA ASN A 138 -0.04 6.47 -1.87
C ASN A 138 -0.59 5.50 -0.82
N HIS A 139 -1.91 5.42 -0.70
CA HIS A 139 -2.53 4.37 0.09
C HIS A 139 -2.50 3.03 -0.66
N HIS A 140 -2.76 1.93 0.06
CA HIS A 140 -2.48 0.56 -0.41
C HIS A 140 -3.11 0.23 -1.77
N ILE A 141 -4.39 0.56 -1.98
CA ILE A 141 -5.07 0.16 -3.22
C ILE A 141 -4.59 0.93 -4.46
N GLU A 142 -4.10 2.18 -4.30
CA GLU A 142 -3.44 2.91 -5.40
C GLU A 142 -2.12 2.22 -5.79
N ARG A 143 -1.34 1.78 -4.79
CA ARG A 143 -0.10 1.02 -5.03
C ARG A 143 -0.38 -0.29 -5.78
N LEU A 144 -1.34 -1.06 -5.30
CA LEU A 144 -1.65 -2.40 -5.82
C LEU A 144 -2.42 -2.34 -7.14
N MET A 145 -3.59 -1.72 -7.15
CA MET A 145 -4.55 -1.85 -8.26
C MET A 145 -4.41 -0.76 -9.33
N VAL A 146 -3.66 0.31 -9.06
CA VAL A 146 -3.38 1.35 -10.06
C VAL A 146 -1.96 1.20 -10.59
N ILE A 147 -0.95 1.44 -9.75
CA ILE A 147 0.44 1.52 -10.20
C ILE A 147 0.99 0.13 -10.56
N SER A 148 0.98 -0.81 -9.60
CA SER A 148 1.51 -2.16 -9.79
C SER A 148 0.73 -2.92 -10.87
N ASN A 149 -0.60 -2.87 -10.84
CA ASN A 149 -1.46 -3.46 -11.88
C ASN A 149 -1.10 -2.95 -13.29
N MET A 150 -0.90 -1.64 -13.47
CA MET A 150 -0.53 -1.11 -14.78
C MET A 150 0.87 -1.53 -15.21
N MET A 151 1.84 -1.58 -14.28
CA MET A 151 3.19 -2.08 -14.58
C MET A 151 3.16 -3.57 -14.95
N LEU A 152 2.35 -4.38 -14.26
CA LEU A 152 2.14 -5.79 -14.55
C LEU A 152 1.55 -5.99 -15.95
N LEU A 153 0.47 -5.27 -16.29
CA LEU A 153 -0.19 -5.33 -17.60
C LEU A 153 0.69 -4.79 -18.74
N CYS A 154 1.65 -3.93 -18.41
CA CYS A 154 2.65 -3.42 -19.37
C CYS A 154 3.90 -4.31 -19.48
N GLU A 155 3.91 -5.49 -18.87
CA GLU A 155 5.02 -6.46 -18.93
C GLU A 155 6.35 -5.84 -18.45
N ILE A 156 6.29 -4.95 -17.46
CA ILE A 156 7.48 -4.33 -16.86
C ILE A 156 8.25 -5.38 -16.06
N ASP A 157 9.58 -5.38 -16.19
CA ASP A 157 10.46 -6.24 -15.40
C ASP A 157 10.21 -6.00 -13.89
N PRO A 158 9.93 -7.05 -13.10
CA PRO A 158 9.59 -6.90 -11.69
C PRO A 158 10.68 -6.19 -10.86
N ARG A 159 11.94 -6.25 -11.28
CA ARG A 159 13.05 -5.54 -10.62
C ARG A 159 13.00 -4.04 -10.89
N GLU A 160 12.53 -3.63 -12.08
CA GLU A 160 12.27 -2.22 -12.38
C GLU A 160 11.08 -1.71 -11.55
N VAL A 161 10.04 -2.53 -11.36
CA VAL A 161 8.91 -2.21 -10.48
C VAL A 161 9.39 -2.05 -9.04
N HIS A 162 10.15 -3.01 -8.51
CA HIS A 162 10.68 -2.95 -7.15
C HIS A 162 11.51 -1.69 -6.92
N ARG A 163 12.42 -1.37 -7.86
CA ARG A 163 13.24 -0.16 -7.77
C ARG A 163 12.38 1.11 -7.72
N TRP A 164 11.36 1.22 -8.57
CA TRP A 164 10.44 2.36 -8.57
C TRP A 164 9.72 2.50 -7.23
N PHE A 165 9.20 1.41 -6.66
CA PHE A 165 8.54 1.43 -5.35
C PHE A 165 9.49 1.83 -4.21
N MET A 166 10.75 1.39 -4.27
CA MET A 166 11.77 1.78 -3.30
C MET A 166 12.11 3.29 -3.37
N GLU A 167 12.17 3.85 -4.58
CA GLU A 167 12.49 5.26 -4.82
C GLU A 167 11.35 6.22 -4.45
N MET A 168 10.09 5.80 -4.58
CA MET A 168 8.94 6.70 -4.58
C MET A 168 8.23 6.84 -3.22
N TYR A 169 8.47 5.93 -2.26
CA TYR A 169 7.73 5.89 -1.00
C TYR A 169 8.62 6.10 0.23
N VAL A 170 8.16 6.95 1.16
CA VAL A 170 8.89 7.25 2.41
C VAL A 170 8.87 6.11 3.43
N ASP A 171 8.01 5.11 3.23
CA ASP A 171 7.90 3.92 4.07
C ASP A 171 8.62 2.70 3.47
N SER A 172 9.43 2.90 2.43
CA SER A 172 10.12 1.83 1.72
C SER A 172 11.27 1.23 2.53
N SER A 173 11.38 -0.09 2.46
CA SER A 173 12.48 -0.92 2.96
C SER A 173 12.37 -2.28 2.28
N ASP A 174 13.47 -2.96 2.02
CA ASP A 174 13.45 -4.23 1.26
C ASP A 174 12.51 -5.26 1.88
N TRP A 175 12.51 -5.36 3.22
CA TRP A 175 11.71 -6.35 3.94
C TRP A 175 10.19 -6.18 3.77
N VAL A 176 9.73 -4.96 3.48
CA VAL A 176 8.31 -4.67 3.27
C VAL A 176 7.98 -4.55 1.78
N MET A 177 8.88 -3.96 0.98
CA MET A 177 8.64 -3.75 -0.45
C MET A 177 8.82 -5.02 -1.27
N GLY A 178 9.83 -5.84 -0.98
CA GLY A 178 10.11 -7.07 -1.72
C GLY A 178 8.88 -7.98 -1.82
N PRO A 179 8.33 -8.48 -0.71
CA PRO A 179 7.15 -9.34 -0.75
C PRO A 179 5.92 -8.69 -1.38
N ASN A 180 5.67 -7.40 -1.08
CA ASN A 180 4.51 -6.70 -1.62
C ASN A 180 4.62 -6.46 -3.13
N VAL A 181 5.80 -6.16 -3.65
CA VAL A 181 6.01 -5.92 -5.08
C VAL A 181 6.07 -7.25 -5.84
N TYR A 182 7.00 -8.13 -5.46
CA TYR A 182 7.25 -9.37 -6.20
C TYR A 182 6.08 -10.36 -6.07
N GLY A 183 5.56 -10.57 -4.86
CA GLY A 183 4.48 -11.51 -4.61
C GLY A 183 3.10 -10.92 -4.90
N MET A 184 2.67 -9.94 -4.09
CA MET A 184 1.30 -9.43 -4.16
C MET A 184 1.04 -8.62 -5.43
N GLY A 185 1.96 -7.74 -5.81
CA GLY A 185 1.77 -6.76 -6.88
C GLY A 185 2.05 -7.29 -8.28
N GLN A 186 3.11 -8.08 -8.45
CA GLN A 186 3.58 -8.55 -9.75
C GLN A 186 3.40 -10.06 -9.95
N PHE A 187 3.17 -10.83 -8.89
CA PHE A 187 3.12 -12.30 -8.97
C PHE A 187 4.35 -12.89 -9.68
N SER A 188 5.49 -12.19 -9.59
CA SER A 188 6.73 -12.59 -10.26
C SER A 188 7.40 -13.77 -9.56
N ASP A 189 7.06 -14.01 -8.29
CA ASP A 189 7.54 -15.14 -7.50
C ASP A 189 6.78 -16.47 -7.76
N GLY A 190 5.83 -16.47 -8.71
CA GLY A 190 5.08 -17.67 -9.08
C GLY A 190 4.09 -18.15 -8.03
N GLY A 191 3.79 -17.34 -7.01
CA GLY A 191 2.75 -17.60 -6.03
C GLY A 191 3.25 -18.19 -4.70
N ILE A 192 4.35 -17.66 -4.15
CA ILE A 192 4.87 -18.08 -2.84
C ILE A 192 3.81 -17.93 -1.74
N PHE A 193 3.11 -16.80 -1.74
CA PHE A 193 2.02 -16.55 -0.78
C PHE A 193 0.72 -16.04 -1.40
N ALA A 194 0.76 -15.60 -2.66
CA ALA A 194 -0.44 -15.26 -3.40
C ALA A 194 -0.86 -16.47 -4.24
N THR A 195 -2.15 -16.83 -4.22
CA THR A 195 -2.66 -17.94 -5.05
C THR A 195 -3.12 -17.47 -6.43
N LYS A 196 -3.35 -16.17 -6.61
CA LYS A 196 -3.78 -15.55 -7.85
C LYS A 196 -3.11 -14.18 -8.02
N PRO A 197 -2.73 -13.79 -9.25
CA PRO A 197 -2.22 -12.45 -9.51
C PRO A 197 -3.32 -11.40 -9.35
N TYR A 198 -2.99 -10.28 -8.72
CA TYR A 198 -3.87 -9.12 -8.62
C TYR A 198 -3.74 -8.25 -9.86
N PHE A 199 -4.53 -8.54 -10.89
CA PHE A 199 -4.71 -7.63 -12.02
C PHE A 199 -6.18 -7.30 -12.25
N CYS A 200 -6.44 -6.12 -12.80
CA CYS A 200 -7.80 -5.66 -13.10
C CYS A 200 -7.86 -4.82 -14.37
N GLY A 201 -9.03 -4.84 -15.02
CA GLY A 201 -9.36 -3.91 -16.09
C GLY A 201 -9.98 -2.61 -15.57
N SER A 202 -10.22 -1.67 -16.49
CA SER A 202 -10.77 -0.33 -16.19
C SER A 202 -12.08 -0.33 -15.40
N ASN A 203 -12.91 -1.38 -15.54
CA ASN A 203 -14.17 -1.50 -14.80
C ASN A 203 -13.98 -1.54 -13.28
N TYR A 204 -12.87 -2.10 -12.78
CA TYR A 204 -12.56 -2.07 -11.35
C TYR A 204 -12.27 -0.64 -10.90
N ILE A 205 -11.38 0.06 -11.61
CA ILE A 205 -11.00 1.45 -11.30
C ILE A 205 -12.23 2.36 -11.33
N LEU A 206 -13.11 2.23 -12.33
CA LEU A 206 -14.34 3.03 -12.41
C LEU A 206 -15.33 2.77 -11.27
N LYS A 207 -15.34 1.56 -10.69
CA LYS A 207 -16.23 1.22 -9.56
C LYS A 207 -15.66 1.69 -8.23
N MET A 208 -14.34 1.59 -8.07
CA MET A 208 -13.66 1.87 -6.80
C MET A 208 -13.19 3.32 -6.67
N SER A 209 -13.27 4.11 -7.75
CA SER A 209 -12.77 5.49 -7.77
C SER A 209 -13.83 6.53 -8.11
N SER A 210 -13.51 7.80 -7.85
CA SER A 210 -14.27 8.96 -8.34
C SER A 210 -13.96 9.35 -9.79
N TYR A 211 -13.05 8.67 -10.48
CA TYR A 211 -12.71 9.00 -11.87
C TYR A 211 -13.84 8.65 -12.83
N LYS A 212 -14.07 9.53 -13.81
CA LYS A 212 -15.05 9.32 -14.87
C LYS A 212 -14.42 8.55 -16.04
N LYS A 213 -15.28 7.94 -16.86
CA LYS A 213 -14.89 7.35 -18.14
C LYS A 213 -14.28 8.37 -19.08
#